data_AF-A0A6N8VJC8-F1
#
_entry.id   AF-A0A6N8VJC8-F1
#
_cell.length_a   1.000
_cell.length_b   1.000
_cell.length_c   1.000
_cell.angle_alpha   90.00
_cell.angle_beta   90.00
_cell.angle_gamma   90.00
#
_symmetry.space_group_name_H-M   'P 1'
#
loop_
_entity.id
_entity.type
_entity.pdbx_description
1 polymer ?
#
loop_
_entity_poly.entity_id
_entity_poly.type
_entity_poly.pdbx_seq_one_letter_code
_entity_poly.pdbx_strand_id
1 'polypeptide(L)' 'MTKQEKIKQLIEMQKKFIEKEQTAGVSMQEYFKPDEQSELHGYSDDYMKIAMEIVDKAHQEVGSKR' A
#
# COMPACT_ATOMS: atom_id res chain seq x y z
N MET A 1 13.41 2.09 8.27
CA MET A 1 12.31 3.06 8.15
C MET A 1 11.58 3.23 9.47
N THR A 2 11.26 4.46 9.88
CA THR A 2 10.40 4.81 11.02
C THR A 2 8.92 4.54 10.71
N LYS A 3 8.03 4.58 11.71
CA LYS A 3 6.58 4.50 11.47
C LYS A 3 6.09 5.64 10.57
N GLN A 4 6.60 6.85 10.79
CA GLN A 4 6.24 8.03 10.00
C GLN A 4 6.70 7.92 8.54
N GLU A 5 7.89 7.39 8.28
CA GLU A 5 8.37 7.13 6.90
C GLU A 5 7.48 6.13 6.17
N LYS A 6 7.03 5.08 6.85
CA LYS A 6 6.10 4.11 6.28
C LYS A 6 4.72 4.71 5.98
N ILE A 7 4.20 5.57 6.86
CA ILE A 7 2.95 6.30 6.61
C ILE A 7 3.10 7.19 5.37
N LYS A 8 4.22 7.92 5.24
CA LYS A 8 4.51 8.71 4.03
C LYS A 8 4.52 7.84 2.78
N GLN A 9 5.18 6.69 2.83
CA GLN A 9 5.22 5.73 1.72
C GLN A 9 3.81 5.26 1.32
N LEU A 10 2.94 4.90 2.28
CA LEU A 10 1.56 4.52 1.96
C LEU A 10 0.76 5.65 1.32
N ILE A 11 0.95 6.90 1.77
CA ILE A 11 0.29 8.07 1.18
C ILE A 11 0.76 8.28 -0.26
N GLU A 12 2.05 8.14 -0.52
CA GLU A 12 2.61 8.24 -1.87
C GLU A 12 2.08 7.14 -2.79
N MET A 13 1.97 5.90 -2.29
CA MET A 13 1.34 4.82 -3.02
C MET A 13 -0.13 5.16 -3.32
N GLN A 14 -0.96 5.47 -2.32
CA GLN A 14 -2.35 5.85 -2.56
C GLN A 14 -2.52 6.96 -3.60
N LYS A 15 -1.67 7.99 -3.57
CA LYS A 15 -1.69 9.06 -4.58
C LYS A 15 -1.41 8.54 -5.99
N LYS A 16 -0.39 7.71 -6.16
CA LYS A 16 -0.06 7.10 -7.46
C LYS A 16 -1.20 6.23 -7.98
N PHE A 17 -1.84 5.45 -7.12
CA PHE A 17 -2.99 4.65 -7.50
C PHE A 17 -4.17 5.51 -7.96
N ILE A 18 -4.51 6.56 -7.20
CA ILE A 18 -5.58 7.51 -7.55
C ILE A 18 -5.28 8.21 -8.87
N GLU A 19 -4.03 8.61 -9.11
CA GLU A 19 -3.61 9.22 -10.36
C GLU A 19 -3.80 8.26 -11.56
N LYS A 20 -3.40 6.99 -11.41
CA LYS A 20 -3.67 5.96 -12.43
C LYS A 20 -5.17 5.81 -12.69
N GLU A 21 -5.96 5.68 -11.64
CA GLU A 21 -7.41 5.53 -11.74
C GLU A 21 -8.07 6.73 -12.44
N GLN A 22 -7.66 7.95 -12.11
CA GLN A 22 -8.21 9.16 -12.71
C GLN A 22 -7.79 9.34 -14.19
N THR A 23 -6.58 8.89 -14.56
CA THR A 23 -6.02 9.10 -15.89
C THR A 23 -6.40 8.02 -16.90
N ALA A 24 -6.34 6.75 -16.49
CA ALA A 24 -6.54 5.60 -17.37
C ALA A 24 -7.70 4.69 -16.93
N GLY A 25 -8.23 4.90 -15.72
CA GLY A 25 -9.10 3.93 -15.06
C GLY A 25 -8.31 2.75 -14.48
N VAL A 26 -8.97 1.98 -13.62
CA VAL A 26 -8.49 0.67 -13.16
C VAL A 26 -9.64 -0.32 -13.28
N SER A 27 -9.49 -1.32 -14.14
CA SER A 27 -10.47 -2.40 -14.25
C SER A 27 -10.38 -3.35 -13.05
N MET A 28 -11.46 -4.10 -12.79
CA MET A 28 -11.44 -5.15 -11.77
C MET A 28 -10.35 -6.20 -12.03
N GLN A 29 -10.08 -6.52 -13.30
CA GLN A 29 -9.03 -7.48 -13.64
C GLN A 29 -7.64 -6.95 -13.29
N GLU A 30 -7.33 -5.70 -13.63
CA GLU A 30 -6.04 -5.07 -13.27
C GLU A 30 -5.87 -4.94 -11.75
N TYR A 31 -6.97 -4.71 -11.02
CA TYR A 31 -6.93 -4.60 -9.56
C TYR A 31 -6.68 -5.95 -8.87
N PHE A 32 -7.42 -6.99 -9.26
CA PHE A 32 -7.39 -8.29 -8.56
C PHE A 32 -6.38 -9.29 -9.16
N LYS A 33 -6.06 -9.16 -10.44
CA LYS A 33 -5.17 -10.05 -11.19
C LYS A 33 -4.30 -9.24 -12.18
N PRO A 34 -3.45 -8.34 -11.67
CA PRO A 34 -2.52 -7.60 -12.51
C PRO A 34 -1.52 -8.57 -13.19
N ASP A 35 -1.30 -8.37 -14.49
CA ASP A 35 -0.21 -9.03 -15.21
C ASP A 35 1.15 -8.69 -14.59
N GLU A 36 2.16 -9.54 -14.76
CA GLU A 36 3.51 -9.32 -14.21
C GLU A 36 4.18 -8.03 -14.70
N GLN A 37 3.76 -7.52 -15.86
CA GLN A 37 4.25 -6.27 -16.45
C GLN A 37 3.41 -5.05 -16.04
N SER A 38 2.31 -5.26 -15.31
CA SER A 38 1.46 -4.19 -14.82
C SER A 38 2.14 -3.42 -13.71
N GLU A 39 1.94 -2.10 -13.67
CA GLU A 39 2.35 -1.26 -12.55
C GLU A 39 1.61 -1.59 -11.24
N LEU A 40 0.48 -2.31 -11.32
CA LEU A 40 -0.26 -2.82 -10.17
C LEU A 40 0.22 -4.20 -9.70
N HIS A 41 1.17 -4.82 -10.39
CA HIS A 41 1.70 -6.13 -9.99
C HIS A 41 2.38 -6.04 -8.62
N GLY A 42 1.91 -6.86 -7.66
CA GLY A 42 2.38 -6.84 -6.27
C GLY A 42 2.03 -5.56 -5.48
N TYR A 43 1.35 -4.60 -6.09
CA TYR A 43 1.14 -3.28 -5.53
C TYR A 43 0.26 -3.31 -4.26
N SER A 44 -0.84 -4.06 -4.31
CA SER A 44 -1.76 -4.25 -3.18
C SER A 44 -1.10 -5.03 -2.05
N ASP A 45 -0.30 -6.04 -2.38
CA ASP A 45 0.44 -6.85 -1.41
C ASP A 45 1.51 -6.02 -0.68
N ASP A 46 2.27 -5.21 -1.41
CA ASP A 46 3.26 -4.30 -0.83
C ASP A 46 2.60 -3.23 0.05
N TYR A 47 1.48 -2.66 -0.41
CA TYR A 47 0.70 -1.72 0.40
C TYR A 47 0.26 -2.37 1.71
N MET A 48 -0.34 -3.56 1.64
CA MET A 48 -0.81 -4.31 2.81
C MET A 48 0.34 -4.64 3.77
N LYS A 49 1.49 -5.09 3.24
CA LYS A 49 2.68 -5.38 4.03
C LYS A 49 3.15 -4.17 4.83
N ILE A 50 3.27 -3.00 4.18
CA ILE A 50 3.70 -1.77 4.86
C ILE A 50 2.66 -1.34 5.91
N ALA A 51 1.37 -1.46 5.61
CA ALA A 51 0.29 -1.16 6.55
C ALA A 51 0.36 -2.04 7.80
N MET A 52 0.58 -3.35 7.64
CA MET A 52 0.78 -4.27 8.76
C MET A 52 2.00 -3.90 9.60
N GLU A 53 3.11 -3.51 8.99
CA GLU A 53 4.30 -3.07 9.71
C GLU A 53 4.09 -1.75 10.48
N ILE A 54 3.19 -0.87 10.03
CA ILE A 54 2.77 0.33 10.79
C ILE A 54 1.96 -0.07 12.02
N VAL A 55 1.02 -1.00 11.86
CA VAL A 55 0.20 -1.53 12.95
C VAL A 55 1.08 -2.19 14.01
N ASP A 56 2.03 -3.03 13.61
CA ASP A 56 2.99 -3.67 14.52
C ASP A 56 3.76 -2.64 15.36
N LYS A 57 4.25 -1.58 14.71
CA LYS A 57 4.95 -0.50 15.41
C LYS A 57 4.05 0.27 16.36
N ALA A 58 2.79 0.50 15.98
CA ALA A 58 1.82 1.15 16.85
C ALA A 58 1.57 0.30 18.11
N HIS A 59 1.42 -1.02 17.97
CA HIS A 59 1.31 -1.93 19.11
C HIS A 59 2.54 -1.90 20.02
N GLN A 60 3.74 -1.93 19.43
CA GLN A 60 5.01 -1.83 20.17
C GLN A 60 5.13 -0.52 20.98
N GLU A 61 4.74 0.62 20.39
CA GLU A 61 4.82 1.93 21.06
C GLU A 61 3.89 2.05 22.27
N VAL A 62 2.69 1.47 22.20
CA VAL A 62 1.70 1.54 23.29
C VAL A 62 1.76 0.34 24.24
N GLY A 63 2.70 -0.59 24.02
CA GLY A 63 2.87 -1.79 24.84
C GLY A 63 1.71 -2.79 24.76
N SER A 64 0.93 -2.76 23.67
CA SER A 64 -0.19 -3.68 23.46
C SER A 64 0.21 -4.85 22.55
N LYS A 65 -0.54 -5.95 22.61
CA LYS A 65 -0.37 -7.09 21.69
C LYS A 65 -1.27 -6.91 20.47
N ARG A 66 -0.80 -7.39 19.32
CA ARG A 66 -1.55 -7.43 18.06
C ARG A 66 -2.71 -8.41 18.15
#